data_AF-A0A834SL90-F1
#
_entry.id   AF-A0A834SL90-F1
#
_cell.length_a   1.000
_cell.length_b   1.000
_cell.length_c   1.000
_cell.angle_alpha   90.00
_cell.angle_beta   90.00
_cell.angle_gamma   90.00
#
_symmetry.space_group_name_H-M   'P 1'
#
loop_
_entity.id
_entity.type
_entity.pdbx_description
1 polymer ?
#
loop_
_entity_poly.entity_id
_entity_poly.type
_entity_poly.pdbx_seq_one_letter_code
_entity_poly.pdbx_strand_id
1 'polypeptide(L)'
;MGWPIFGETTEFLKQGPSFMKNQRARFGSFFKSHILGCPTIVSMDAELNRYILMNESKGLVPGYPQSMLDILGKSNIAAVHGSTHKYMRGALLSIISPSMMKHHLLPKIDHFMRHHLSNWDNQVINIQHKTKQMAFLSSLKQIAGIESTSPISHNFMSEFFKLVLGTISLPIDLPGANYRRGVQARKNIVSIVRDLVEERGGFLGRITKTCLKEHMAIRERKKPEDPIDCEDLKSMKFTRADKSIESQSYFLIFGGGTRQCPGKELGIAEICTFLHYFVTRYRWEEVGGEKVMKFPRVEAPNGLHIRVSSY
;
A
#
# COMPACT_ATOMS: atom_id res chain seq x y z
N MET A 1 -21.70 15.51 -11.70
CA MET A 1 -21.31 16.65 -10.85
C MET A 1 -22.36 16.74 -9.75
N GLY A 2 -22.10 16.07 -8.62
CA GLY A 2 -23.06 15.90 -7.52
C GLY A 2 -23.23 17.13 -6.63
N TRP A 3 -23.37 16.92 -5.32
CA TRP A 3 -23.62 18.00 -4.34
C TRP A 3 -22.45 19.01 -4.28
N PRO A 4 -22.71 20.30 -3.98
CA PRO A 4 -21.65 21.26 -3.67
C PRO A 4 -20.73 20.70 -2.57
N ILE A 5 -19.40 20.83 -2.75
CA ILE A 5 -18.34 20.38 -1.82
C ILE A 5 -18.18 18.84 -1.71
N PHE A 6 -19.27 18.08 -1.57
CA PHE A 6 -19.22 16.62 -1.38
C PHE A 6 -19.18 15.84 -2.70
N GLY A 7 -19.68 16.44 -3.78
CA GLY A 7 -19.79 15.81 -5.08
C GLY A 7 -20.63 14.54 -5.04
N GLU A 8 -20.06 13.46 -5.55
CA GLU A 8 -20.62 12.11 -5.59
C GLU A 8 -19.84 11.15 -4.67
N THR A 9 -19.13 11.72 -3.68
CA THR A 9 -18.19 10.97 -2.81
C THR A 9 -18.91 9.88 -2.01
N THR A 10 -20.09 10.17 -1.50
CA THR A 10 -20.85 9.22 -0.67
C THR A 10 -21.35 8.05 -1.50
N GLU A 11 -21.90 8.32 -2.69
CA GLU A 11 -22.33 7.31 -3.65
C GLU A 11 -21.13 6.47 -4.12
N PHE A 12 -20.02 7.12 -4.43
CA PHE A 12 -18.77 6.46 -4.83
C PHE A 12 -18.27 5.49 -3.75
N LEU A 13 -18.18 5.92 -2.49
CA LEU A 13 -17.71 5.09 -1.39
C LEU A 13 -18.68 3.96 -1.03
N LYS A 14 -20.00 4.18 -1.11
CA LYS A 14 -21.01 3.18 -0.75
C LYS A 14 -21.28 2.17 -1.86
N GLN A 15 -21.39 2.60 -3.12
CA GLN A 15 -21.79 1.74 -4.24
C GLN A 15 -20.60 1.08 -4.94
N GLY A 16 -19.41 1.66 -4.83
CA GLY A 16 -18.21 1.00 -5.31
C GLY A 16 -18.16 0.76 -6.81
N PRO A 17 -17.86 -0.45 -7.31
CA PRO A 17 -17.81 -0.70 -8.74
C PRO A 17 -19.17 -0.49 -9.43
N SER A 18 -20.27 -0.61 -8.70
CA SER A 18 -21.60 -0.31 -9.23
C SER A 18 -21.74 1.16 -9.58
N PHE A 19 -21.16 2.08 -8.78
CA PHE A 19 -21.10 3.51 -9.14
C PHE A 19 -20.44 3.68 -10.51
N MET A 20 -19.26 3.08 -10.71
CA MET A 20 -18.50 3.18 -11.96
C MET A 20 -19.28 2.61 -13.15
N LYS A 21 -19.92 1.45 -12.99
CA LYS A 21 -20.77 0.85 -14.02
C LYS A 21 -21.95 1.75 -14.39
N ASN A 22 -22.63 2.31 -13.40
CA ASN A 22 -23.79 3.19 -13.60
C ASN A 22 -23.39 4.49 -14.31
N GLN A 23 -22.28 5.11 -13.89
CA GLN A 23 -21.78 6.33 -14.54
C GLN A 23 -21.34 6.05 -15.98
N ARG A 24 -20.68 4.91 -16.24
CA ARG A 24 -20.32 4.50 -17.59
C ARG A 24 -21.54 4.30 -18.49
N ALA A 25 -22.59 3.66 -17.98
CA ALA A 25 -23.83 3.45 -18.73
C ALA A 25 -24.51 4.78 -19.10
N ARG A 26 -24.37 5.81 -18.27
CA ARG A 26 -24.99 7.13 -18.46
C ARG A 26 -24.16 8.09 -19.31
N PHE A 27 -22.84 8.10 -19.12
CA PHE A 27 -21.95 9.14 -19.64
C PHE A 27 -20.85 8.60 -20.57
N GLY A 28 -20.79 7.29 -20.80
CA GLY A 28 -19.75 6.65 -21.59
C GLY A 28 -18.48 6.33 -20.79
N SER A 29 -17.44 5.85 -21.48
CA SER A 29 -16.16 5.44 -20.87
C SER A 29 -15.31 6.60 -20.36
N PHE A 30 -15.69 7.86 -20.61
CA PHE A 30 -14.94 9.03 -20.21
C PHE A 30 -15.89 10.12 -19.70
N PHE A 31 -15.85 10.44 -18.41
CA PHE A 31 -16.85 11.32 -17.79
C PHE A 31 -16.29 12.17 -16.64
N LYS A 32 -16.99 13.26 -16.32
CA LYS A 32 -16.67 14.16 -15.20
C LYS A 32 -17.44 13.75 -13.95
N SER A 33 -16.77 13.82 -12.80
CA SER A 33 -17.36 13.60 -11.47
C SER A 33 -16.68 14.53 -10.45
N HIS A 34 -17.10 14.41 -9.18
CA HIS A 34 -16.46 15.10 -8.07
C HIS A 34 -16.35 14.10 -6.92
N ILE A 35 -15.15 13.60 -6.65
CA ILE A 35 -14.90 12.44 -5.80
C ILE A 35 -13.85 12.82 -4.75
N LEU A 36 -14.11 12.50 -3.48
CA LEU A 36 -13.21 12.75 -2.35
C LEU A 36 -12.75 14.22 -2.25
N GLY A 37 -13.66 15.16 -2.54
CA GLY A 37 -13.37 16.59 -2.50
C GLY A 37 -12.68 17.16 -3.74
N CYS A 38 -12.49 16.35 -4.79
CA CYS A 38 -11.76 16.76 -5.99
C CYS A 38 -12.63 16.67 -7.26
N PRO A 39 -12.68 17.73 -8.09
CA PRO A 39 -13.14 17.61 -9.48
C PRO A 39 -12.31 16.56 -10.21
N THR A 40 -12.97 15.54 -10.77
CA THR A 40 -12.31 14.33 -11.27
C THR A 40 -12.80 14.02 -12.68
N ILE A 41 -11.88 13.76 -13.60
CA ILE A 41 -12.18 13.12 -14.87
C ILE A 41 -11.88 11.62 -14.71
N VAL A 42 -12.86 10.79 -15.01
CA VAL A 42 -12.76 9.33 -14.92
C VAL A 42 -12.60 8.75 -16.32
N SER A 43 -11.55 7.94 -16.50
CA SER A 43 -11.31 7.18 -17.73
C SER A 43 -11.45 5.67 -17.47
N MET A 44 -12.39 5.06 -18.18
CA MET A 44 -12.58 3.61 -18.29
C MET A 44 -12.13 3.09 -19.67
N ASP A 45 -11.35 3.90 -20.40
CA ASP A 45 -10.76 3.56 -21.68
C ASP A 45 -9.34 3.00 -21.48
N ALA A 46 -9.09 1.79 -21.98
CA ALA A 46 -7.84 1.08 -21.73
C ALA A 46 -6.63 1.73 -22.42
N GLU A 47 -6.82 2.29 -23.62
CA GLU A 47 -5.76 2.93 -24.38
C GLU A 47 -5.37 4.26 -23.75
N LEU A 48 -6.36 5.07 -23.35
CA LEU A 48 -6.12 6.31 -22.63
C LEU A 48 -5.45 6.06 -21.27
N ASN A 49 -5.91 5.04 -20.53
CA ASN A 49 -5.30 4.67 -19.25
C ASN A 49 -3.84 4.24 -19.42
N ARG A 50 -3.54 3.42 -20.45
CA ARG A 50 -2.16 3.07 -20.80
C ARG A 50 -1.34 4.30 -21.17
N TYR A 51 -1.89 5.20 -21.99
CA TYR A 51 -1.21 6.43 -22.38
C TYR A 51 -0.84 7.27 -21.15
N ILE A 52 -1.79 7.51 -20.24
CA ILE A 52 -1.57 8.28 -19.00
C ILE A 52 -0.44 7.66 -18.16
N LEU A 53 -0.47 6.34 -17.94
CA LEU A 53 0.53 5.66 -17.12
C LEU A 53 1.92 5.65 -17.75
N MET A 54 2.01 5.48 -19.07
CA MET A 54 3.29 5.43 -19.80
C MET A 54 3.91 6.81 -20.02
N ASN A 55 3.11 7.88 -19.92
CA ASN A 55 3.53 9.24 -20.22
C ASN A 55 3.49 10.18 -19.02
N GLU A 56 3.57 9.66 -17.78
CA GLU A 56 3.62 10.48 -16.56
C GLU A 56 4.66 11.61 -16.65
N SER A 57 5.86 11.29 -17.16
CA SER A 57 6.96 12.25 -17.31
C SER A 57 6.71 13.38 -18.32
N LYS A 58 5.61 13.35 -19.09
CA LYS A 58 5.25 14.40 -20.07
C LYS A 58 4.39 15.53 -19.47
N GLY A 59 4.39 15.69 -18.15
CA GLY A 59 3.72 16.79 -17.46
C GLY A 59 2.47 16.37 -16.66
N LEU A 60 2.21 15.07 -16.53
CA LEU A 60 1.20 14.57 -15.59
C LEU A 60 1.83 14.41 -14.22
N VAL A 61 1.15 14.88 -13.18
CA VAL A 61 1.53 14.66 -11.79
C VAL A 61 0.47 13.81 -11.10
N PRO A 62 0.84 12.97 -10.12
CA PRO A 62 -0.14 12.21 -9.37
C PRO A 62 -1.10 13.12 -8.61
N GLY A 63 -2.41 12.92 -8.84
CA GLY A 63 -3.46 13.52 -8.03
C GLY A 63 -3.92 12.54 -6.96
N TYR A 64 -3.79 12.91 -5.69
CA TYR A 64 -4.31 12.14 -4.56
C TYR A 64 -5.26 12.99 -3.72
N PRO A 65 -6.26 12.38 -3.05
CA PRO A 65 -7.13 13.08 -2.12
C PRO A 65 -6.34 13.80 -1.03
N GLN A 66 -6.81 14.97 -0.60
CA GLN A 66 -6.17 15.76 0.45
C GLN A 66 -5.97 14.95 1.74
N SER A 67 -6.95 14.11 2.10
CA SER A 67 -6.85 13.20 3.25
C SER A 67 -5.67 12.24 3.18
N MET A 68 -5.34 11.72 2.00
CA MET A 68 -4.14 10.91 1.81
C MET A 68 -2.86 11.72 1.99
N LEU A 69 -2.82 12.95 1.47
CA LEU A 69 -1.66 13.85 1.59
C LEU A 69 -1.40 14.25 3.04
N ASP A 70 -2.45 14.56 3.80
CA ASP A 70 -2.35 14.95 5.21
C ASP A 70 -1.88 13.79 6.09
N ILE A 71 -2.38 12.58 5.82
CA ILE A 71 -2.13 11.39 6.64
C ILE A 71 -0.80 10.71 6.27
N LEU A 72 -0.49 10.53 4.98
CA LEU A 72 0.77 9.92 4.57
C LEU A 72 1.92 10.93 4.54
N GLY A 73 1.61 12.23 4.49
CA GLY A 73 2.58 13.33 4.40
C GLY A 73 3.09 13.56 2.98
N LYS A 74 3.52 14.78 2.66
CA LYS A 74 3.94 15.18 1.31
C LYS A 74 5.19 14.44 0.78
N SER A 75 5.98 13.84 1.67
CA SER A 75 7.18 13.06 1.33
C SER A 75 6.91 11.58 1.06
N ASN A 76 5.65 11.17 0.90
CA ASN A 76 5.32 9.78 0.55
C ASN A 76 5.56 9.53 -0.95
N ILE A 77 5.98 8.31 -1.33
CA ILE A 77 6.34 7.98 -2.72
C ILE A 77 5.19 8.18 -3.71
N ALA A 78 3.94 8.04 -3.26
CA ALA A 78 2.78 8.24 -4.11
C ALA A 78 2.65 9.72 -4.50
N ALA A 79 2.83 10.65 -3.55
CA ALA A 79 2.66 12.08 -3.75
C ALA A 79 3.85 12.77 -4.46
N VAL A 80 5.09 12.37 -4.18
CA VAL A 80 6.25 12.99 -4.83
C VAL A 80 6.32 12.66 -6.31
N HIS A 81 6.97 13.51 -7.10
CA HIS A 81 7.19 13.35 -8.54
C HIS A 81 8.61 13.75 -8.96
N GLY A 82 8.94 13.62 -10.24
CA GLY A 82 10.25 14.00 -10.78
C GLY A 82 11.42 13.21 -10.17
N SER A 83 12.52 13.91 -9.87
CA SER A 83 13.75 13.33 -9.33
C SER A 83 13.55 12.68 -7.96
N THR A 84 12.78 13.31 -7.06
CA THR A 84 12.46 12.78 -5.73
C THR A 84 11.76 11.43 -5.82
N HIS A 85 10.75 11.32 -6.69
CA HIS A 85 10.09 10.04 -6.94
C HIS A 85 11.06 9.00 -7.51
N LYS A 86 11.87 9.37 -8.52
CA LYS A 86 12.84 8.47 -9.15
C LYS A 86 13.82 7.90 -8.12
N TYR A 87 14.32 8.72 -7.21
CA TYR A 87 15.22 8.30 -6.14
C TYR A 87 14.52 7.34 -5.16
N MET A 88 13.38 7.74 -4.59
CA MET A 88 12.64 6.91 -3.64
C MET A 88 12.28 5.55 -4.23
N ARG A 89 11.85 5.55 -5.50
CA ARG A 89 11.59 4.33 -6.27
C ARG A 89 12.85 3.47 -6.40
N GLY A 90 13.98 4.06 -6.76
CA GLY A 90 15.26 3.33 -6.88
C GLY A 90 15.69 2.69 -5.56
N ALA A 91 15.57 3.42 -4.45
CA ALA A 91 15.87 2.90 -3.12
C ALA A 91 14.95 1.71 -2.76
N LEU A 92 13.63 1.83 -3.01
CA LEU A 92 12.69 0.73 -2.82
C LEU A 92 13.02 -0.46 -3.73
N LEU A 93 13.27 -0.25 -5.02
CA LEU A 93 13.58 -1.37 -5.93
C LEU A 93 14.88 -2.09 -5.55
N SER A 94 15.85 -1.39 -4.94
CA SER A 94 17.09 -2.03 -4.49
C SER A 94 16.84 -3.08 -3.39
N ILE A 95 15.88 -2.83 -2.47
CA ILE A 95 15.57 -3.73 -1.36
C ILE A 95 14.78 -4.98 -1.78
N ILE A 96 14.15 -4.93 -2.95
CA ILE A 96 13.38 -6.03 -3.56
C ILE A 96 13.95 -6.42 -4.92
N SER A 97 15.25 -6.20 -5.14
CA SER A 97 15.92 -6.65 -6.35
C SER A 97 15.80 -8.18 -6.48
N PRO A 98 15.94 -8.76 -7.69
CA PRO A 98 15.84 -10.21 -7.88
C PRO A 98 16.76 -11.02 -6.96
N SER A 99 17.97 -10.51 -6.69
CA SER A 99 18.92 -11.11 -5.75
C SER A 99 18.40 -11.05 -4.30
N MET A 100 17.92 -9.89 -3.85
CA MET A 100 17.34 -9.73 -2.50
C MET A 100 16.11 -10.62 -2.31
N MET A 101 15.24 -10.67 -3.33
CA MET A 101 14.08 -11.54 -3.38
C MET A 101 14.47 -13.00 -3.18
N LYS A 102 15.41 -13.50 -3.98
CA LYS A 102 15.83 -14.92 -3.95
C LYS A 102 16.54 -15.31 -2.66
N HIS A 103 17.50 -14.50 -2.21
CA HIS A 103 18.44 -14.91 -1.15
C HIS A 103 18.02 -14.47 0.26
N HIS A 104 17.15 -13.47 0.38
CA HIS A 104 16.82 -12.88 1.69
C HIS A 104 15.33 -12.81 1.99
N LEU A 105 14.49 -12.40 1.03
CA LEU A 105 13.06 -12.21 1.29
C LEU A 105 12.29 -13.52 1.19
N LEU A 106 12.47 -14.29 0.12
CA LEU A 106 11.74 -15.54 -0.09
C LEU A 106 11.95 -16.56 1.06
N PRO A 107 13.17 -16.81 1.58
CA PRO A 107 13.34 -17.70 2.74
C PRO A 107 12.61 -17.21 4.00
N LYS A 108 12.52 -15.89 4.22
CA LYS A 108 11.80 -15.30 5.36
C LYS A 108 10.29 -15.41 5.18
N ILE A 109 9.79 -15.14 3.97
CA ILE A 109 8.37 -15.32 3.62
C ILE A 109 7.99 -16.78 3.83
N ASP A 110 8.77 -17.70 3.28
CA ASP A 110 8.54 -19.13 3.41
C ASP A 110 8.49 -19.58 4.89
N HIS A 111 9.48 -19.20 5.70
CA HIS A 111 9.51 -19.50 7.13
C HIS A 111 8.28 -18.92 7.86
N PHE A 112 7.94 -17.65 7.59
CA PHE A 112 6.77 -17.01 8.16
C PHE A 112 5.48 -17.73 7.76
N MET A 113 5.29 -18.06 6.48
CA MET A 113 4.08 -18.71 5.97
C MET A 113 3.87 -20.10 6.58
N ARG A 114 4.95 -20.90 6.74
CA ARG A 114 4.88 -22.22 7.38
C ARG A 114 4.35 -22.14 8.81
N HIS A 115 4.74 -21.11 9.55
CA HIS A 115 4.27 -20.87 10.91
C HIS A 115 2.86 -20.28 10.94
N HIS A 116 2.57 -19.27 10.11
CA HIS A 116 1.27 -18.59 10.05
C HIS A 116 0.12 -19.54 9.70
N LEU A 117 0.39 -20.51 8.83
CA LEU A 117 -0.55 -21.55 8.39
C LEU A 117 -0.52 -22.83 9.25
N SER A 118 0.11 -22.81 10.42
CA SER A 118 0.11 -23.96 11.34
C SER A 118 -1.20 -24.03 12.13
N ASN A 119 -1.69 -25.26 12.39
CA ASN A 119 -2.83 -25.55 13.28
C ASN A 119 -4.14 -24.86 12.87
N TRP A 120 -4.48 -24.85 11.58
CA TRP A 120 -5.77 -24.35 11.09
C TRP A 120 -6.79 -25.48 10.84
N ASP A 121 -6.38 -26.73 11.04
CA ASP A 121 -7.23 -27.90 10.84
C ASP A 121 -8.45 -27.88 11.76
N ASN A 122 -9.57 -28.39 11.22
CA ASN A 122 -10.84 -28.59 11.91
C ASN A 122 -11.44 -27.33 12.54
N GLN A 123 -11.13 -26.16 11.98
CA GLN A 123 -11.61 -24.87 12.46
C GLN A 123 -12.45 -24.13 11.41
N VAL A 124 -13.43 -23.36 11.88
CA VAL A 124 -14.04 -22.29 11.07
C VAL A 124 -13.24 -21.03 11.32
N ILE A 125 -12.57 -20.53 10.28
CA ILE A 125 -11.71 -19.36 10.36
C ILE A 125 -12.22 -18.24 9.46
N ASN A 126 -11.99 -17.00 9.88
CA ASN A 126 -12.16 -15.83 9.02
C ASN A 126 -10.90 -15.66 8.16
N ILE A 127 -10.92 -16.19 6.92
CA ILE A 127 -9.76 -16.18 6.01
C ILE A 127 -9.35 -14.75 5.62
N GLN A 128 -10.31 -13.83 5.53
CA GLN A 128 -10.02 -12.41 5.30
C GLN A 128 -9.20 -11.82 6.46
N HIS A 129 -9.58 -12.11 7.70
CA HIS A 129 -8.82 -11.63 8.85
C HIS A 129 -7.42 -12.25 8.88
N LYS A 130 -7.32 -13.57 8.68
CA LYS A 130 -6.04 -14.29 8.65
C LYS A 130 -5.09 -13.79 7.56
N THR A 131 -5.59 -13.47 6.37
CA THR A 131 -4.77 -12.96 5.25
C THR A 131 -4.39 -11.49 5.41
N LYS A 132 -5.28 -10.65 5.99
CA LYS A 132 -4.93 -9.27 6.41
C LYS A 132 -3.80 -9.27 7.44
N GLN A 133 -3.88 -10.15 8.45
CA GLN A 133 -2.82 -10.32 9.44
C GLN A 133 -1.52 -10.82 8.81
N MET A 134 -1.60 -11.83 7.93
CA MET A 134 -0.46 -12.39 7.21
C MET A 134 0.34 -11.30 6.48
N ALA A 135 -0.32 -10.53 5.60
CA ALA A 135 0.34 -9.52 4.78
C ALA A 135 0.98 -8.43 5.65
N PHE A 136 0.27 -7.99 6.69
CA PHE A 136 0.77 -6.97 7.60
C PHE A 136 1.98 -7.45 8.41
N LEU A 137 1.90 -8.62 9.06
CA LEU A 137 2.95 -9.14 9.92
C LEU A 137 4.19 -9.55 9.12
N SER A 138 4.00 -10.15 7.94
CA SER A 138 5.10 -10.44 7.00
C SER A 138 5.83 -9.16 6.60
N SER A 139 5.09 -8.11 6.21
CA SER A 139 5.67 -6.82 5.84
C SER A 139 6.36 -6.14 7.02
N LEU A 140 5.75 -6.16 8.21
CA LEU A 140 6.30 -5.55 9.41
C LEU A 140 7.61 -6.22 9.83
N LYS A 141 7.71 -7.55 9.72
CA LYS A 141 8.95 -8.28 9.96
C LYS A 141 10.02 -7.94 8.91
N GLN A 142 9.66 -7.80 7.64
CA GLN A 142 10.61 -7.48 6.57
C GLN A 142 11.14 -6.05 6.64
N ILE A 143 10.27 -5.07 6.90
CA ILE A 143 10.60 -3.63 6.91
C ILE A 143 11.15 -3.22 8.27
N ALA A 144 10.40 -3.54 9.31
CA ALA A 144 10.62 -3.07 10.65
C ALA A 144 11.17 -4.17 11.55
N GLY A 145 11.53 -5.37 11.08
CA GLY A 145 12.15 -6.44 11.87
C GLY A 145 11.41 -6.79 13.17
N ILE A 146 10.12 -6.47 13.29
CA ILE A 146 9.34 -6.76 14.49
C ILE A 146 8.80 -8.17 14.31
N GLU A 147 9.02 -9.01 15.33
CA GLU A 147 8.46 -10.35 15.34
C GLU A 147 6.94 -10.31 15.50
N SER A 148 6.25 -11.22 14.81
CA SER A 148 4.78 -11.27 14.82
C SER A 148 4.20 -11.46 16.21
N THR A 149 4.93 -12.14 17.09
CA THR A 149 4.57 -12.42 18.49
C THR A 149 4.76 -11.22 19.43
N SER A 150 5.39 -10.14 18.98
CA SER A 150 5.60 -8.95 19.81
C SER A 150 4.27 -8.23 20.09
N PRO A 151 3.98 -7.79 21.34
CA PRO A 151 2.80 -6.98 21.64
C PRO A 151 2.70 -5.69 20.80
N ILE A 152 3.85 -5.14 20.38
CA ILE A 152 3.93 -3.94 19.53
C ILE A 152 3.28 -4.20 18.15
N SER A 153 3.35 -5.43 17.63
CA SER A 153 2.85 -5.78 16.30
C SER A 153 1.34 -5.56 16.18
N HIS A 154 0.58 -5.98 17.20
CA HIS A 154 -0.88 -5.85 17.23
C HIS A 154 -1.34 -4.40 17.38
N ASN A 155 -0.68 -3.63 18.24
CA ASN A 155 -0.97 -2.21 18.38
C ASN A 155 -0.67 -1.45 17.07
N PHE A 156 0.49 -1.69 16.46
CA PHE A 156 0.84 -1.11 15.18
C PHE A 156 -0.19 -1.47 14.10
N MET A 157 -0.61 -2.74 14.03
CA MET A 157 -1.61 -3.19 13.07
C MET A 157 -2.94 -2.44 13.20
N SER A 158 -3.43 -2.28 14.43
CA SER A 158 -4.65 -1.52 14.74
C SER A 158 -4.54 -0.07 14.26
N GLU A 159 -3.45 0.61 14.60
CA GLU A 159 -3.20 1.98 14.14
C GLU A 159 -3.05 2.04 12.62
N PHE A 160 -2.40 1.06 12.01
CA PHE A 160 -2.21 1.01 10.56
C PHE A 160 -3.55 0.95 9.84
N PHE A 161 -4.49 0.10 10.26
CA PHE A 161 -5.80 0.04 9.63
C PHE A 161 -6.62 1.33 9.82
N LYS A 162 -6.52 2.00 10.98
CA LYS A 162 -7.11 3.34 11.19
C LYS A 162 -6.52 4.37 10.22
N LEU A 163 -5.19 4.34 10.04
CA LEU A 163 -4.46 5.19 9.10
C LEU A 163 -4.97 4.97 7.68
N VAL A 164 -5.02 3.72 7.18
CA VAL A 164 -5.48 3.43 5.81
C VAL A 164 -6.96 3.80 5.61
N LEU A 165 -7.81 3.67 6.63
CA LEU A 165 -9.21 4.13 6.53
C LEU A 165 -9.31 5.66 6.40
N GLY A 166 -8.43 6.39 7.08
CA GLY A 166 -8.40 7.85 6.98
C GLY A 166 -7.97 8.37 5.62
N THR A 167 -7.06 7.69 4.91
CA THR A 167 -6.53 8.16 3.60
C THR A 167 -7.58 8.15 2.48
N ILE A 168 -8.69 7.43 2.65
CA ILE A 168 -9.80 7.36 1.69
C ILE A 168 -11.07 7.92 2.35
N SER A 169 -10.96 9.15 2.85
CA SER A 169 -12.08 9.86 3.47
C SER A 169 -12.09 11.34 3.07
N LEU A 170 -13.20 12.03 3.33
CA LEU A 170 -13.22 13.49 3.20
C LEU A 170 -12.37 14.11 4.31
N PRO A 171 -11.59 15.18 4.02
CA PRO A 171 -10.70 15.82 4.99
C PRO A 171 -11.47 16.69 6.00
N ILE A 172 -12.35 16.06 6.78
CA ILE A 172 -13.24 16.69 7.75
C ILE A 172 -12.84 16.24 9.14
N ASP A 173 -12.31 17.15 9.94
CA ASP A 173 -11.83 16.89 11.30
C ASP A 173 -12.96 16.98 12.34
N LEU A 174 -13.86 15.99 12.31
CA LEU A 174 -14.93 15.84 13.30
C LEU A 174 -14.70 14.61 14.19
N PRO A 175 -15.18 14.62 15.45
CA PRO A 175 -15.21 13.43 16.29
C PRO A 175 -15.88 12.24 15.59
N GLY A 176 -15.27 11.06 15.67
CA GLY A 176 -15.75 9.83 15.02
C GLY A 176 -15.42 9.68 13.52
N ALA A 177 -15.06 10.77 12.83
CA ALA A 177 -14.71 10.72 11.41
C ALA A 177 -13.46 9.86 11.14
N ASN A 178 -13.45 9.16 10.01
CA ASN A 178 -12.29 8.35 9.59
C ASN A 178 -11.03 9.21 9.40
N TYR A 179 -11.18 10.44 8.90
CA TYR A 179 -10.08 11.39 8.73
C TYR A 179 -9.35 11.66 10.06
N ARG A 180 -10.08 12.10 11.09
CA ARG A 180 -9.51 12.36 12.44
C ARG A 180 -8.82 11.13 13.02
N ARG A 181 -9.46 9.95 12.90
CA ARG A 181 -8.87 8.67 13.34
C ARG A 181 -7.56 8.36 12.61
N GLY A 182 -7.51 8.59 11.30
CA GLY A 182 -6.29 8.38 10.51
C GLY A 182 -5.17 9.35 10.86
N VAL A 183 -5.48 10.63 11.10
CA VAL A 183 -4.51 11.63 11.56
C VAL A 183 -3.94 11.26 12.93
N GLN A 184 -4.77 10.80 13.87
CA GLN A 184 -4.29 10.35 15.18
C GLN A 184 -3.43 9.09 15.05
N ALA A 185 -3.87 8.12 14.23
CA ALA A 185 -3.12 6.90 14.00
C ALA A 185 -1.74 7.15 13.39
N ARG A 186 -1.64 8.13 12.49
CA ARG A 186 -0.35 8.60 11.97
C ARG A 186 0.59 9.06 13.09
N LYS A 187 0.10 9.86 14.05
CA LYS A 187 0.92 10.32 15.18
C LYS A 187 1.46 9.14 15.99
N ASN A 188 0.59 8.17 16.27
CA ASN A 188 0.96 6.96 17.03
C ASN A 188 2.00 6.11 16.28
N ILE A 189 1.78 5.84 14.98
CA ILE A 189 2.71 5.09 14.14
C ILE A 189 4.06 5.78 14.05
N VAL A 190 4.08 7.11 13.83
CA VAL A 190 5.34 7.87 13.75
C VAL A 190 6.13 7.80 15.05
N SER A 191 5.45 7.79 16.21
CA SER A 191 6.10 7.57 17.51
C SER A 191 6.75 6.19 17.55
N ILE A 192 5.99 5.13 17.27
CA ILE A 192 6.50 3.75 17.32
C ILE A 192 7.68 3.56 16.36
N VAL A 193 7.58 4.08 15.13
CA VAL A 193 8.66 3.97 14.14
C VAL A 193 9.90 4.74 14.61
N ARG A 194 9.75 5.89 15.26
CA ARG A 194 10.87 6.66 15.80
C ARG A 194 11.60 5.86 16.88
N ASP A 195 10.86 5.34 17.85
CA ASP A 195 11.42 4.55 18.95
C ASP A 195 12.18 3.33 18.41
N LEU A 196 11.60 2.63 17.43
CA LEU A 196 12.26 1.49 16.76
C LEU A 196 13.54 1.89 16.03
N VAL A 197 13.57 3.05 15.38
CA VAL A 197 14.76 3.54 14.67
C VAL A 197 15.87 3.88 15.67
N GLU A 198 15.53 4.47 16.81
CA GLU A 198 16.44 4.82 17.89
C GLU A 198 17.02 3.56 18.56
N GLU A 199 16.18 2.58 18.95
CA GLU A 199 16.59 1.29 19.50
C GLU A 199 17.51 0.50 18.55
N ARG A 200 17.23 0.56 17.24
CA ARG A 200 17.99 -0.15 16.20
C ARG A 200 19.30 0.52 15.82
N GLY A 201 19.67 1.62 16.48
CA GLY A 201 21.00 2.21 16.46
C GLY A 201 22.12 1.18 16.67
N GLY A 202 21.85 0.04 17.32
CA GLY A 202 22.77 -1.09 17.50
C GLY A 202 22.72 -2.26 16.49
N PHE A 203 21.61 -2.57 15.81
CA PHE A 203 21.44 -3.91 15.18
C PHE A 203 20.98 -3.95 13.69
N LEU A 204 20.32 -2.94 13.11
CA LEU A 204 19.81 -3.01 11.71
C LEU A 204 20.72 -2.27 10.70
N GLY A 205 21.97 -2.71 10.61
CA GLY A 205 23.10 -1.82 10.33
C GLY A 205 23.43 -1.36 8.89
N ARG A 206 22.79 -1.76 7.79
CA ARG A 206 23.35 -1.45 6.44
C ARG A 206 22.45 -0.76 5.42
N ILE A 207 21.22 -1.19 5.19
CA ILE A 207 20.40 -0.63 4.10
C ILE A 207 19.60 0.60 4.57
N THR A 208 18.91 0.49 5.70
CA THR A 208 18.18 1.61 6.31
C THR A 208 19.11 2.67 6.88
N LYS A 209 20.27 2.29 7.47
CA LYS A 209 21.27 3.28 7.90
C LYS A 209 21.89 4.06 6.75
N THR A 210 22.16 3.44 5.60
CA THR A 210 22.73 4.19 4.46
C THR A 210 21.73 5.22 3.94
N CYS A 211 20.48 4.82 3.70
CA CYS A 211 19.44 5.74 3.22
C CYS A 211 19.07 6.79 4.29
N LEU A 212 18.90 6.40 5.56
CA LEU A 212 18.59 7.34 6.64
C LEU A 212 19.76 8.31 6.94
N LYS A 213 21.01 7.85 6.93
CA LYS A 213 22.19 8.69 7.18
C LYS A 213 22.46 9.66 6.03
N GLU A 214 22.26 9.23 4.78
CA GLU A 214 22.29 10.12 3.60
C GLU A 214 21.21 11.21 3.71
N HIS A 215 19.98 10.86 4.13
CA HIS A 215 18.88 11.82 4.28
C HIS A 215 19.06 12.76 5.49
N MET A 216 19.54 12.24 6.63
CA MET A 216 19.81 13.05 7.83
C MET A 216 20.97 14.01 7.61
N ALA A 217 22.05 13.59 6.92
CA ALA A 217 23.17 14.47 6.58
C ALA A 217 22.78 15.64 5.66
N ILE A 218 21.76 15.46 4.82
CA ILE A 218 21.20 16.56 4.03
C ILE A 218 20.34 17.46 4.93
N ARG A 219 19.56 16.86 5.82
CA ARG A 219 18.69 17.59 6.75
C ARG A 219 19.48 18.42 7.77
N GLU A 220 20.65 17.98 8.19
CA GLU A 220 21.57 18.74 9.03
C GLU A 220 22.08 20.03 8.36
N ARG A 221 22.04 20.10 7.02
CA ARG A 221 22.47 21.27 6.23
C ARG A 221 21.32 22.21 5.88
N LYS A 222 20.10 21.93 6.34
CA LYS A 222 18.87 22.64 5.96
C LYS A 222 18.01 22.96 7.19
N LYS A 223 17.28 24.07 7.17
CA LYS A 223 16.31 24.36 8.23
C LYS A 223 15.13 23.39 8.14
N PRO A 224 14.39 23.13 9.24
CA PRO A 224 13.26 22.20 9.24
C PRO A 224 12.20 22.48 8.16
N GLU A 225 12.04 23.75 7.80
CA GLU A 225 11.12 24.26 6.78
C GLU A 225 11.65 24.22 5.33
N ASP A 226 12.95 23.98 5.12
CA ASP A 226 13.56 24.00 3.78
C ASP A 226 13.28 22.67 3.02
N PRO A 227 12.85 22.74 1.75
CA PRO A 227 12.62 21.53 0.94
C PRO A 227 13.95 20.88 0.50
N ILE A 228 13.96 19.54 0.41
CA ILE A 228 15.03 18.78 -0.24
C ILE A 228 14.89 18.93 -1.76
N ASP A 229 15.96 19.32 -2.43
CA ASP A 229 15.96 19.60 -3.87
C ASP A 229 16.64 18.48 -4.69
N CYS A 230 16.71 18.69 -6.01
CA CYS A 230 17.22 17.70 -6.93
C CYS A 230 18.73 17.47 -6.78
N GLU A 231 19.50 18.50 -6.44
CA GLU A 231 20.96 18.40 -6.30
C GLU A 231 21.34 17.70 -4.99
N ASP A 232 20.58 17.93 -3.92
CA ASP A 232 20.67 17.15 -2.69
C ASP A 232 20.53 15.65 -2.96
N LEU A 233 19.48 15.26 -3.68
CA LEU A 233 19.15 13.86 -3.94
C LEU A 233 20.14 13.19 -4.88
N LYS A 234 20.69 13.93 -5.86
CA LYS A 234 21.72 13.41 -6.79
C LYS A 234 23.06 13.15 -6.11
N SER A 235 23.35 13.81 -4.99
CA SER A 235 24.58 13.59 -4.22
C SER A 235 24.62 12.24 -3.48
N MET A 236 23.49 11.52 -3.40
CA MET A 236 23.35 10.23 -2.72
C MET A 236 23.84 9.07 -3.59
N LYS A 237 24.57 8.11 -3.00
CA LYS A 237 25.26 7.04 -3.75
C LYS A 237 24.41 5.78 -3.99
N PHE A 238 23.21 5.69 -3.41
CA PHE A 238 22.49 4.43 -3.24
C PHE A 238 21.59 3.97 -4.42
N THR A 239 21.51 4.69 -5.55
CA THR A 239 20.58 4.28 -6.64
C THR A 239 21.28 4.03 -7.98
N ARG A 240 21.62 2.76 -8.24
CA ARG A 240 21.80 2.21 -9.59
C ARG A 240 21.22 0.80 -9.64
N ALA A 241 20.03 0.65 -10.22
CA ALA A 241 19.50 -0.64 -10.63
C ALA A 241 18.61 -0.48 -11.87
N ASP A 242 18.81 -1.42 -12.78
CA ASP A 242 18.50 -1.43 -14.21
C ASP A 242 17.02 -1.70 -14.52
N LYS A 243 16.60 -1.34 -15.74
CA LYS A 243 15.22 -1.47 -16.25
C LYS A 243 15.15 -2.56 -17.32
N SER A 244 14.36 -3.59 -17.09
CA SER A 244 13.75 -4.44 -18.14
C SER A 244 12.60 -5.24 -17.50
N ILE A 245 11.48 -5.64 -18.12
CA ILE A 245 10.72 -5.38 -19.36
C ILE A 245 9.27 -5.73 -18.97
N GLU A 246 8.27 -4.94 -19.37
CA GLU A 246 6.84 -5.24 -19.15
C GLU A 246 6.18 -5.66 -20.48
N SER A 247 5.94 -6.96 -20.68
CA SER A 247 5.23 -7.49 -21.84
C SER A 247 3.84 -8.00 -21.46
N GLN A 248 2.91 -7.07 -21.23
CA GLN A 248 1.46 -7.28 -21.41
C GLN A 248 0.79 -5.91 -21.48
N SER A 249 0.28 -5.54 -22.67
CA SER A 249 -0.05 -4.15 -22.97
C SER A 249 -1.27 -3.60 -22.23
N TYR A 250 -2.18 -4.46 -21.77
CA TYR A 250 -3.48 -4.08 -21.20
C TYR A 250 -3.78 -4.68 -19.82
N PHE A 251 -2.85 -5.40 -19.21
CA PHE A 251 -3.00 -5.94 -17.86
C PHE A 251 -2.30 -5.05 -16.83
N LEU A 252 -3.02 -4.03 -16.34
CA LEU A 252 -2.48 -2.91 -15.55
C LEU A 252 -2.78 -3.01 -14.04
N ILE A 253 -2.93 -4.22 -13.48
CA ILE A 253 -3.33 -4.42 -12.08
C ILE A 253 -2.32 -3.84 -11.06
N PHE A 254 -1.06 -3.67 -11.47
CA PHE A 254 0.01 -3.06 -10.68
C PHE A 254 0.36 -1.64 -11.16
N GLY A 255 -0.52 -1.01 -11.96
CA GLY A 255 -0.21 0.20 -12.69
C GLY A 255 0.70 -0.05 -13.90
N GLY A 256 1.46 0.96 -14.31
CA GLY A 256 2.37 0.87 -15.44
C GLY A 256 3.32 2.07 -15.50
N GLY A 257 4.29 2.00 -16.42
CA GLY A 257 5.26 3.07 -16.64
C GLY A 257 6.17 3.32 -15.44
N THR A 258 6.56 4.57 -15.21
CA THR A 258 7.47 4.97 -14.11
C THR A 258 6.90 4.71 -12.73
N ARG A 259 5.59 4.49 -12.60
CA ARG A 259 4.86 4.30 -11.34
C ARG A 259 4.30 2.90 -11.12
N GLN A 260 4.69 1.91 -11.93
CA GLN A 260 4.33 0.51 -11.65
C GLN A 260 4.70 0.15 -10.21
N CYS A 261 3.83 -0.55 -9.48
CA CYS A 261 4.02 -0.91 -8.08
C CYS A 261 5.44 -1.49 -7.86
N PRO A 262 6.30 -0.85 -7.04
CA PRO A 262 7.62 -1.39 -6.76
C PRO A 262 7.49 -2.76 -6.08
N GLY A 263 6.58 -2.92 -5.12
CA GLY A 263 6.36 -4.18 -4.39
C GLY A 263 5.65 -5.30 -5.15
N LYS A 264 5.50 -5.21 -6.48
CA LYS A 264 4.78 -6.21 -7.30
C LYS A 264 5.30 -7.62 -7.08
N GLU A 265 6.61 -7.83 -7.29
CA GLU A 265 7.21 -9.17 -7.22
C GLU A 265 7.19 -9.72 -5.79
N LEU A 266 7.33 -8.84 -4.78
CA LEU A 266 7.17 -9.20 -3.38
C LEU A 266 5.75 -9.69 -3.07
N GLY A 267 4.73 -8.93 -3.49
CA GLY A 267 3.33 -9.30 -3.28
C GLY A 267 2.95 -10.60 -3.99
N ILE A 268 3.46 -10.83 -5.21
CA ILE A 268 3.27 -12.11 -5.92
C ILE A 268 3.90 -13.25 -5.12
N ALA A 269 5.14 -13.10 -4.64
CA ALA A 269 5.79 -14.12 -3.84
C ALA A 269 4.99 -14.45 -2.56
N GLU A 270 4.52 -13.45 -1.82
CA GLU A 270 3.69 -13.66 -0.62
C GLU A 270 2.40 -14.44 -0.92
N ILE A 271 1.66 -14.04 -1.97
CA ILE A 271 0.41 -14.71 -2.37
C ILE A 271 0.68 -16.14 -2.83
N CYS A 272 1.70 -16.35 -3.67
CA CYS A 272 2.03 -17.67 -4.20
C CYS A 272 2.47 -18.62 -3.08
N THR A 273 3.31 -18.17 -2.15
CA THR A 273 3.75 -18.99 -1.01
C THR A 273 2.59 -19.31 -0.07
N PHE A 274 1.70 -18.35 0.20
CA PHE A 274 0.48 -18.60 0.97
C PHE A 274 -0.39 -19.66 0.30
N LEU A 275 -0.70 -19.49 -1.00
CA LEU A 275 -1.55 -20.41 -1.75
C LEU A 275 -0.93 -21.80 -1.79
N HIS A 276 0.38 -21.91 -2.06
CA HIS A 276 1.09 -23.18 -2.07
C HIS A 276 0.86 -23.96 -0.76
N TYR A 277 1.14 -23.36 0.40
CA TYR A 277 0.97 -24.04 1.67
C TYR A 277 -0.50 -24.25 2.05
N PHE A 278 -1.39 -23.32 1.71
CA PHE A 278 -2.80 -23.44 2.04
C PHE A 278 -3.45 -24.61 1.27
N VAL A 279 -3.29 -24.67 -0.05
CA VAL A 279 -3.97 -25.67 -0.90
C VAL A 279 -3.34 -27.07 -0.82
N THR A 280 -2.07 -27.17 -0.41
CA THR A 280 -1.38 -28.47 -0.24
C THR A 280 -1.59 -29.09 1.14
N ARG A 281 -1.98 -28.29 2.15
CA ARG A 281 -2.21 -28.77 3.53
C ARG A 281 -3.68 -28.94 3.85
N TYR A 282 -4.54 -28.15 3.22
CA TYR A 282 -5.93 -28.05 3.63
C TYR A 282 -6.92 -28.19 2.48
N ARG A 283 -8.07 -28.76 2.81
CA ARG A 283 -9.33 -28.62 2.09
C ARG A 283 -10.17 -27.55 2.79
N TRP A 284 -11.06 -26.90 2.06
CA TRP A 284 -11.95 -25.90 2.65
C TRP A 284 -13.31 -25.85 1.97
N GLU A 285 -14.30 -25.39 2.73
CA GLU A 285 -15.63 -25.03 2.26
C GLU A 285 -16.01 -23.64 2.79
N GLU A 286 -16.75 -22.87 2.00
CA GLU A 286 -17.25 -21.56 2.43
C GLU A 286 -18.39 -21.73 3.44
N VAL A 287 -18.39 -20.89 4.48
CA VAL A 287 -19.44 -20.85 5.49
C VAL A 287 -20.10 -19.48 5.45
N GLY A 288 -21.43 -19.44 5.29
CA GLY A 288 -22.23 -18.22 5.41
C GLY A 288 -22.52 -17.45 4.11
N GLY A 289 -21.87 -17.78 2.98
CA GLY A 289 -22.19 -17.17 1.68
C GLY A 289 -22.01 -15.65 1.64
N GLU A 290 -20.96 -15.15 2.31
CA GLU A 290 -20.82 -13.73 2.62
C GLU A 290 -20.56 -12.89 1.37
N LYS A 291 -21.30 -11.78 1.24
CA LYS A 291 -21.17 -10.90 0.08
C LYS A 291 -19.88 -10.10 0.15
N VAL A 292 -18.96 -10.38 -0.77
CA VAL A 292 -17.72 -9.60 -0.93
C VAL A 292 -18.02 -8.24 -1.57
N MET A 293 -17.79 -7.16 -0.82
CA MET A 293 -17.71 -5.80 -1.35
C MET A 293 -16.36 -5.61 -2.04
N LYS A 294 -16.32 -4.80 -3.10
CA LYS A 294 -15.13 -4.62 -3.93
C LYS A 294 -14.51 -3.22 -3.83
N PHE A 295 -15.09 -2.32 -3.03
CA PHE A 295 -14.71 -0.91 -2.96
C PHE A 295 -15.14 -0.25 -1.63
N PRO A 296 -14.40 0.74 -1.10
CA PRO A 296 -13.10 1.26 -1.56
C PRO A 296 -11.96 0.24 -1.42
N ARG A 297 -12.22 -0.87 -0.74
CA ARG A 297 -11.36 -2.05 -0.67
C ARG A 297 -12.19 -3.32 -0.86
N VAL A 298 -11.54 -4.39 -1.31
CA VAL A 298 -12.16 -5.71 -1.36
C VAL A 298 -12.30 -6.23 0.07
N GLU A 299 -13.53 -6.43 0.52
CA GLU A 299 -13.85 -6.80 1.89
C GLU A 299 -15.21 -7.52 1.98
N ALA A 300 -15.26 -8.65 2.68
CA ALA A 300 -16.48 -9.22 3.24
C ALA A 300 -16.77 -8.51 4.58
N PRO A 301 -17.88 -7.74 4.71
CA PRO A 301 -18.17 -6.93 5.90
C PRO A 301 -18.22 -7.73 7.19
N ASN A 302 -18.78 -8.93 7.15
CA ASN A 302 -18.89 -9.83 8.30
C ASN A 302 -17.70 -10.79 8.41
N GLY A 303 -16.67 -10.61 7.58
CA GLY A 303 -15.61 -11.61 7.40
C GLY A 303 -15.93 -12.63 6.31
N LEU A 304 -14.89 -13.29 5.81
CA LEU A 304 -15.05 -14.40 4.89
C LEU A 304 -14.73 -15.67 5.68
N HIS A 305 -15.75 -16.43 6.04
CA HIS A 305 -15.58 -17.61 6.87
C HIS A 305 -15.45 -18.87 6.02
N ILE A 306 -14.47 -19.69 6.35
CA ILE A 306 -14.27 -20.99 5.72
C ILE A 306 -14.09 -22.05 6.81
N ARG A 307 -14.64 -23.24 6.60
CA ARG A 307 -14.29 -24.42 7.39
C ARG A 307 -13.07 -25.06 6.74
N VAL A 308 -12.04 -25.31 7.53
CA VAL A 308 -10.77 -25.86 7.07
C VAL A 308 -10.62 -27.27 7.64
N SER A 309 -10.23 -28.22 6.79
CA SER A 309 -9.89 -29.59 7.19
C SER A 309 -8.53 -29.96 6.61
N SER A 310 -7.75 -30.78 7.33
CA SER A 310 -6.53 -31.36 6.76
C SER A 310 -6.89 -32.36 5.66
N TYR A 311 -5.95 -32.58 4.73
CA TYR A 311 -6.00 -33.78 3.90
C TYR A 311 -5.87 -35.05 4.74
#